data_AF-A0AAD6FN73-F1
#
_entry.id   AF-A0AAD6FN73-F1
#
_cell.length_a   1.000
_cell.length_b   1.000
_cell.length_c   1.000
_cell.angle_alpha   90.00
_cell.angle_beta   90.00
_cell.angle_gamma   90.00
#
_symmetry.space_group_name_H-M   'P 1'
#
loop_
_entity.id
_entity.type
_entity.pdbx_description
1 polymer ?
#
loop_
_entity_poly.entity_id
_entity_poly.type
_entity_poly.pdbx_seq_one_letter_code
_entity_poly.pdbx_strand_id
1 'polypeptide(L)'
;MAVNQVSRLLGKIRRAVSFFHRSTTAAHVLEQKQEMLHLPKHRLINDVATRWNSSYEMVERYLEQQSAVYSALSALKNKDIANLTDQEVRVAENVIEIMKPLKTVTTILSTETAPSVSMILPLKTMILKSMEQNDEDTPTVRELKHAIRENLQKRYSDAGLQDFLHKCTALDPRFKTLPHLDCASHLRIYEDLIIPEVLSGAENVETTEASPATTSQATSLPATAESAPPPPKRSAMEELFSPLFKRGQSNQPDLKQQLKDK
;
A
#
# COMPACT_ATOMS: atom_id res chain seq x y z
N MET A 1 -4.62 21.45 -3.33
CA MET A 1 -5.91 22.04 -2.90
C MET A 1 -6.36 21.38 -1.61
N ALA A 2 -6.96 22.12 -0.68
CA ALA A 2 -7.54 21.55 0.54
C ALA A 2 -9.01 21.20 0.28
N VAL A 3 -9.39 19.94 0.52
CA VAL A 3 -10.78 19.49 0.42
C VAL A 3 -11.53 20.05 1.63
N ASN A 4 -12.20 21.20 1.44
CA ASN A 4 -12.74 22.01 2.53
C ASN A 4 -13.66 21.24 3.49
N GLN A 5 -14.46 20.31 2.95
CA GLN A 5 -15.35 19.48 3.74
C GLN A 5 -14.58 18.52 4.67
N VAL A 6 -13.51 17.89 4.18
CA VAL A 6 -12.65 17.00 4.97
C VAL A 6 -11.92 17.79 6.06
N SER A 7 -11.44 19.00 5.76
CA SER A 7 -10.80 19.88 6.76
C SER A 7 -11.74 20.22 7.92
N ARG A 8 -13.01 20.55 7.62
CA ARG A 8 -14.03 20.84 8.64
C ARG A 8 -14.37 19.62 9.48
N LEU A 9 -14.51 18.45 8.85
CA LEU A 9 -14.74 17.17 9.50
C LEU A 9 -13.62 16.85 10.50
N LEU A 10 -12.35 16.92 10.06
CA LEU A 10 -11.20 16.69 10.93
C LEU A 10 -11.18 17.69 12.10
N GLY A 11 -11.51 18.95 11.88
CA GLY A 11 -11.63 19.95 12.94
C GLY A 11 -12.72 19.64 13.98
N LYS A 12 -13.84 19.02 13.58
CA LYS A 12 -14.86 18.54 14.52
C LYS A 12 -14.35 17.36 15.34
N ILE A 13 -13.77 16.36 14.67
CA ILE A 13 -13.22 15.16 15.34
C ILE A 13 -12.14 15.56 16.36
N ARG A 14 -11.19 16.43 15.97
CA ARG A 14 -10.14 16.92 16.89
C ARG A 14 -10.70 17.56 18.15
N ARG A 15 -11.76 18.38 18.04
CA ARG A 15 -12.40 19.01 19.20
C ARG A 15 -13.00 17.99 20.15
N ALA A 16 -13.68 16.97 19.62
CA ALA A 16 -14.24 15.89 20.43
C ALA A 16 -13.13 15.09 21.13
N VAL A 17 -12.12 14.64 20.37
CA VAL A 17 -10.98 13.88 20.94
C VAL A 17 -10.26 14.68 22.02
N SER A 18 -9.96 15.96 21.76
CA SER A 18 -9.28 16.85 22.72
C SER A 18 -10.05 17.00 24.02
N PHE A 19 -11.39 17.03 23.97
CA PHE A 19 -12.22 17.10 25.16
C PHE A 19 -12.10 15.87 26.06
N PHE A 20 -12.14 14.67 25.47
CA PHE A 20 -11.97 13.44 26.23
C PHE A 20 -10.54 13.25 26.76
N HIS A 21 -9.54 13.85 26.11
CA HIS A 21 -8.17 13.86 26.64
C HIS A 21 -7.99 14.81 27.82
N ARG A 22 -8.56 16.02 27.76
CA ARG A 22 -8.37 17.06 28.79
C ARG A 22 -9.18 16.83 30.07
N SER A 23 -10.25 16.04 30.02
CA SER A 23 -11.15 15.83 31.15
C SER A 23 -11.14 14.36 31.59
N THR A 24 -10.61 14.10 32.78
CA THR A 24 -10.62 12.77 33.40
C THR A 24 -12.04 12.26 33.62
N THR A 25 -12.97 13.12 34.03
CA THR A 25 -14.40 12.80 34.15
C THR A 25 -15.00 12.38 32.81
N ALA A 26 -14.72 13.12 31.73
CA ALA A 26 -15.24 12.77 30.41
C ALA A 26 -14.64 11.44 29.91
N ALA A 27 -13.34 11.22 30.14
CA ALA A 27 -12.67 9.97 29.81
C ALA A 27 -13.29 8.77 30.55
N HIS A 28 -13.57 8.92 31.84
CA HIS A 28 -14.20 7.86 32.63
C HIS A 28 -15.63 7.58 32.16
N VAL A 29 -16.42 8.61 31.84
CA VAL A 29 -17.76 8.42 31.27
C VAL A 29 -17.68 7.74 29.90
N LEU A 30 -16.72 8.09 29.05
CA LEU A 30 -16.50 7.40 27.78
C LEU A 30 -16.23 5.92 28.00
N GLU A 31 -15.33 5.56 28.92
CA GLU A 31 -15.01 4.17 29.24
C GLU A 31 -16.24 3.39 29.75
N GLN A 32 -17.05 3.99 30.62
CA GLN A 32 -18.32 3.40 31.05
C GLN A 32 -19.27 3.15 29.87
N LYS A 33 -19.35 4.10 28.92
CA LYS A 33 -20.19 3.93 27.71
C LYS A 33 -19.64 2.87 26.76
N GLN A 34 -18.32 2.73 26.65
CA GLN A 34 -17.68 1.66 25.89
C GLN A 34 -18.06 0.29 26.47
N GLU A 35 -18.00 0.15 27.79
CA GLU A 35 -18.39 -1.08 28.49
C GLU A 35 -19.88 -1.42 28.29
N MET A 36 -20.77 -0.45 28.46
CA MET A 36 -22.21 -0.63 28.27
C MET A 36 -22.59 -1.03 26.83
N LEU A 37 -21.81 -0.56 25.84
CA LEU A 37 -22.02 -0.85 24.43
C LEU A 37 -21.21 -2.06 23.93
N HIS A 38 -20.50 -2.75 24.81
CA HIS A 38 -19.61 -3.87 24.48
C HIS A 38 -18.54 -3.51 23.43
N LEU A 39 -18.07 -2.27 23.44
CA LEU A 39 -16.96 -1.81 22.60
C LEU A 39 -15.61 -2.01 23.31
N PRO A 40 -14.51 -2.15 22.55
CA PRO A 40 -13.18 -2.11 23.12
C PRO A 40 -12.96 -0.82 23.92
N LYS A 41 -12.35 -0.92 25.11
CA LYS A 41 -12.04 0.23 25.98
C LYS A 41 -10.81 1.01 25.49
N HIS A 42 -10.87 1.45 24.24
CA HIS A 42 -9.77 2.18 23.62
C HIS A 42 -9.87 3.67 23.89
N ARG A 43 -8.75 4.28 24.27
CA ARG A 43 -8.66 5.75 24.30
C ARG A 43 -8.69 6.30 22.87
N LEU A 44 -9.32 7.47 22.71
CA LEU A 44 -9.26 8.22 21.46
C LEU A 44 -7.84 8.73 21.20
N ILE A 45 -7.48 8.86 19.92
CA ILE A 45 -6.13 9.23 19.48
C ILE A 45 -6.15 10.67 18.96
N ASN A 46 -5.26 11.52 19.47
CA ASN A 46 -5.03 12.84 18.86
C ASN A 46 -4.15 12.69 17.62
N ASP A 47 -4.46 13.44 16.57
CA ASP A 47 -3.55 13.55 15.44
C ASP A 47 -2.38 14.50 15.76
N VAL A 48 -1.28 14.30 15.04
CA VAL A 48 -0.02 15.03 15.21
C VAL A 48 0.45 15.47 13.83
N ALA A 49 0.47 16.78 13.59
CA ALA A 49 0.75 17.35 12.26
C ALA A 49 2.08 16.87 11.64
N THR A 50 3.07 16.52 12.47
CA THR A 50 4.38 16.04 12.02
C THR A 50 4.43 14.52 11.76
N ARG A 51 3.40 13.76 12.14
CA ARG A 51 3.33 12.31 11.94
C ARG A 51 2.31 11.98 10.85
N TRP A 52 2.83 11.56 9.69
CA TRP A 52 2.09 11.34 8.44
C TRP A 52 0.76 10.57 8.58
N ASN A 53 0.72 9.48 9.35
CA ASN A 53 -0.47 8.63 9.48
C ASN A 53 -1.42 9.03 10.64
N SER A 54 -1.06 10.03 11.45
CA SER A 54 -1.78 10.31 12.70
C SER A 54 -3.23 10.75 12.50
N SER A 55 -3.52 11.55 11.46
CA SER A 55 -4.90 11.96 11.15
C SER A 55 -5.77 10.78 10.71
N TYR A 56 -5.19 9.81 9.99
CA TYR A 56 -5.87 8.56 9.65
C TYR A 56 -6.21 7.77 10.91
N GLU A 57 -5.20 7.54 11.77
CA GLU A 57 -5.36 6.78 13.03
C GLU A 57 -6.40 7.43 13.96
N MET A 58 -6.45 8.76 14.04
CA MET A 58 -7.45 9.50 14.80
C MET A 58 -8.87 9.25 14.28
N VAL A 59 -9.09 9.36 12.97
CA VAL A 59 -10.43 9.20 12.39
C VAL A 59 -10.88 7.74 12.47
N GLU A 60 -9.98 6.79 12.19
CA GLU A 60 -10.23 5.34 12.32
C GLU A 60 -10.67 5.00 13.75
N ARG A 61 -9.93 5.46 14.76
CA ARG A 61 -10.29 5.24 16.17
C ARG A 61 -11.56 5.98 16.59
N TYR A 62 -11.82 7.16 16.04
CA TYR A 62 -13.04 7.90 16.34
C TYR A 62 -14.28 7.16 15.82
N LEU A 63 -14.24 6.65 14.58
CA LEU A 63 -15.34 5.88 13.99
C LEU A 63 -15.59 4.58 14.75
N GLU A 64 -14.52 3.87 15.15
CA GLU A 64 -14.61 2.67 16.01
C GLU A 64 -15.37 2.95 17.32
N GLN A 65 -15.25 4.16 17.86
CA GLN A 65 -15.77 4.56 19.17
C GLN A 65 -16.97 5.52 19.08
N GLN A 66 -17.53 5.73 17.89
CA GLN A 66 -18.50 6.78 17.62
C GLN A 66 -19.75 6.70 18.50
N SER A 67 -20.33 5.51 18.67
CA SER A 67 -21.55 5.32 19.47
C SER A 67 -21.31 5.58 20.97
N ALA A 68 -20.14 5.20 21.49
CA ALA A 68 -19.73 5.52 22.85
C ALA A 68 -19.49 7.02 23.03
N VAL A 69 -18.83 7.67 22.07
CA VAL A 69 -18.61 9.13 22.06
C VAL A 69 -19.94 9.88 22.06
N TYR A 70 -20.87 9.51 21.19
CA TYR A 70 -22.21 10.11 21.12
C TYR A 70 -22.95 9.99 22.46
N SER A 71 -22.95 8.78 23.03
CA SER A 71 -23.62 8.49 24.30
C SER A 71 -22.98 9.24 25.48
N ALA A 72 -21.65 9.37 25.49
CA ALA A 72 -20.91 10.07 26.52
C ALA A 72 -21.15 11.58 26.47
N LEU A 73 -21.09 12.19 25.28
CA LEU A 73 -21.39 13.62 25.10
C LEU A 73 -22.81 13.97 25.52
N SER A 74 -23.76 13.09 25.20
CA SER A 74 -25.17 13.23 25.61
C SER A 74 -25.34 13.15 27.13
N ALA A 75 -24.67 12.20 27.79
CA ALA A 75 -24.71 12.03 29.24
C ALA A 75 -24.08 13.23 29.98
N LEU A 76 -22.99 13.78 29.45
CA LEU A 76 -22.29 14.95 30.00
C LEU A 76 -23.03 16.28 29.71
N LYS A 77 -24.12 16.24 28.92
CA LYS A 77 -24.89 17.42 28.46
C LYS A 77 -24.00 18.49 27.82
N ASN A 78 -22.91 18.09 27.17
CA ASN A 78 -21.98 19.01 26.56
C ASN A 78 -22.52 19.46 25.20
N LYS A 79 -22.96 20.73 25.11
CA LYS A 79 -23.51 21.31 23.89
C LYS A 79 -22.45 21.96 22.99
N ASP A 80 -21.25 22.20 23.51
CA ASP A 80 -20.17 22.89 22.78
C ASP A 80 -19.48 21.98 21.76
N ILE A 81 -19.61 20.65 21.96
CA ILE A 81 -19.03 19.64 21.09
C ILE A 81 -20.15 18.99 20.30
N ALA A 82 -20.26 19.39 19.03
CA ALA A 82 -21.18 18.78 18.10
C ALA A 82 -20.75 17.35 17.77
N ASN A 83 -21.69 16.41 17.86
CA ASN A 83 -21.56 15.10 17.26
C ASN A 83 -21.48 15.20 15.74
N LEU A 84 -20.85 14.23 15.09
CA LEU A 84 -20.92 14.08 13.65
C LEU A 84 -22.36 13.75 13.24
N THR A 85 -22.83 14.36 12.15
CA THR A 85 -24.08 13.93 11.51
C THR A 85 -23.87 12.63 10.74
N ASP A 86 -24.94 11.89 10.41
CA ASP A 86 -24.83 10.66 9.62
C ASP A 86 -24.12 10.89 8.28
N GLN A 87 -24.31 12.06 7.67
CA GLN A 87 -23.60 12.44 6.46
C GLN A 87 -22.10 12.65 6.70
N GLU A 88 -21.72 13.25 7.83
CA GLU A 88 -20.32 13.46 8.20
C GLU A 88 -19.62 12.14 8.53
N VAL A 89 -20.34 11.20 9.15
CA VAL A 89 -19.86 9.84 9.41
C VAL A 89 -19.55 9.12 8.09
N ARG A 90 -20.49 9.13 7.14
CA ARG A 90 -20.26 8.56 5.80
C ARG A 90 -19.07 9.17 5.08
N VAL A 91 -18.88 10.49 5.20
CA VAL A 91 -17.70 11.15 4.64
C VAL A 91 -16.42 10.69 5.34
N ALA A 92 -16.43 10.53 6.66
CA ALA A 92 -15.28 10.01 7.39
C ALA A 92 -14.93 8.56 7.00
N GLU A 93 -15.92 7.69 6.84
CA GLU A 93 -15.76 6.31 6.36
C GLU A 93 -15.12 6.29 4.97
N ASN A 94 -15.66 7.08 4.03
CA ASN A 94 -15.10 7.24 2.69
C ASN A 94 -13.65 7.73 2.70
N VAL A 95 -13.32 8.70 3.57
CA VAL A 95 -11.94 9.21 3.73
C VAL A 95 -11.00 8.10 4.20
N ILE A 96 -11.42 7.31 5.19
CA ILE A 96 -10.62 6.17 5.69
C ILE A 96 -10.42 5.12 4.59
N GLU A 97 -11.44 4.82 3.79
CA GLU A 97 -11.31 3.87 2.69
C GLU A 97 -10.29 4.35 1.65
N ILE A 98 -10.37 5.62 1.23
CA ILE A 98 -9.46 6.23 0.25
C ILE A 98 -8.02 6.31 0.77
N MET A 99 -7.84 6.59 2.06
CA MET A 99 -6.51 6.73 2.64
C MET A 99 -5.85 5.40 3.00
N LYS A 100 -6.60 4.29 3.08
CA LYS A 100 -6.10 2.97 3.48
C LYS A 100 -4.96 2.44 2.60
N PRO A 101 -4.99 2.54 1.24
CA PRO A 101 -3.87 2.16 0.39
C PRO A 101 -2.60 2.96 0.71
N LEU A 102 -2.73 4.27 0.97
CA LEU A 102 -1.58 5.13 1.31
C LEU A 102 -0.96 4.71 2.64
N LYS A 103 -1.77 4.51 3.70
CA LYS A 103 -1.29 4.02 5.00
C LYS A 103 -0.51 2.71 4.85
N THR A 104 -1.07 1.78 4.07
CA THR A 104 -0.49 0.46 3.83
C THR A 104 0.86 0.56 3.13
N VAL A 105 0.94 1.33 2.04
CA VAL A 105 2.17 1.58 1.30
C VAL A 105 3.23 2.25 2.17
N THR A 106 2.88 3.29 2.91
CA THR A 106 3.81 3.97 3.83
C THR A 106 4.34 3.00 4.89
N THR A 107 3.49 2.12 5.44
CA THR A 107 3.90 1.12 6.42
C THR A 107 4.91 0.14 5.82
N ILE A 108 4.65 -0.36 4.61
CA ILE A 108 5.56 -1.27 3.88
C ILE A 108 6.90 -0.60 3.60
N LEU A 109 6.89 0.63 3.07
CA LEU A 109 8.11 1.37 2.74
C LEU A 109 8.90 1.80 3.99
N SER A 110 8.27 1.80 5.17
CA SER A 110 8.95 2.06 6.45
C SER A 110 9.56 0.80 7.08
N THR A 111 9.45 -0.37 6.44
CA THR A 111 10.09 -1.60 6.92
C THR A 111 11.54 -1.66 6.44
N GLU A 112 12.42 -2.20 7.28
CA GLU A 112 13.86 -2.33 6.99
C GLU A 112 14.21 -3.67 6.32
N THR A 113 13.23 -4.53 6.06
CA THR A 113 13.46 -5.95 5.71
C THR A 113 13.62 -6.22 4.21
N ALA A 114 13.36 -5.23 3.34
CA ALA A 114 13.48 -5.40 1.89
C ALA A 114 13.92 -4.10 1.19
N PRO A 115 14.62 -4.19 0.04
CA PRO A 115 14.96 -3.02 -0.77
C PRO A 115 13.69 -2.26 -1.15
N SER A 116 13.57 -1.02 -0.66
CA SER A 116 12.37 -0.20 -0.87
C SER A 116 12.32 0.46 -2.24
N VAL A 117 13.48 0.67 -2.86
CA VAL A 117 13.62 1.40 -4.14
C VAL A 117 12.89 0.70 -5.28
N SER A 118 13.03 -0.62 -5.41
CA SER A 118 12.36 -1.41 -6.46
C SER A 118 10.83 -1.36 -6.35
N MET A 119 10.29 -1.04 -5.18
CA MET A 119 8.84 -0.99 -4.91
C MET A 119 8.21 0.36 -5.25
N ILE A 120 8.99 1.42 -5.45
CA ILE A 120 8.49 2.78 -5.62
C ILE A 120 7.52 2.89 -6.81
N LEU A 121 7.92 2.44 -8.01
CA LEU A 121 7.08 2.54 -9.21
C LEU A 121 5.85 1.63 -9.18
N PRO A 122 5.95 0.34 -8.80
CA PRO A 122 4.77 -0.50 -8.62
C PRO A 122 3.75 0.08 -7.66
N LEU A 123 4.20 0.57 -6.49
CA LEU A 123 3.30 1.13 -5.47
C LEU A 123 2.72 2.47 -5.91
N LYS A 124 3.49 3.36 -6.54
CA LYS A 124 2.99 4.60 -7.15
C LYS A 124 1.86 4.29 -8.14
N THR A 125 2.09 3.35 -9.06
CA THR A 125 1.10 2.98 -10.08
C THR A 125 -0.16 2.41 -9.45
N MET A 126 -0.01 1.51 -8.47
CA MET A 126 -1.14 0.93 -7.74
C MET A 126 -1.98 2.00 -7.04
N ILE A 127 -1.35 2.96 -6.35
CA ILE A 127 -2.07 4.06 -5.70
C ILE A 127 -2.81 4.89 -6.77
N LEU A 128 -2.13 5.28 -7.85
CA LEU A 128 -2.75 6.09 -8.92
C LEU A 128 -3.98 5.39 -9.52
N LYS A 129 -3.92 4.07 -9.73
CA LYS A 129 -5.04 3.26 -10.19
C LYS A 129 -6.18 3.21 -9.18
N SER A 130 -5.89 3.04 -7.89
CA SER A 130 -6.91 3.08 -6.84
C SER A 130 -7.59 4.45 -6.68
N MET A 131 -6.96 5.52 -7.18
CA MET A 131 -7.49 6.89 -7.21
C MET A 131 -8.17 7.24 -8.55
N GLU A 132 -8.50 6.25 -9.38
CA GLU A 132 -9.37 6.45 -10.54
C GLU A 132 -10.79 6.84 -10.09
N GLN A 133 -11.39 7.78 -10.81
CA GLN A 133 -12.74 8.24 -10.53
C GLN A 133 -13.73 7.17 -11.00
N ASN A 134 -14.74 6.91 -10.17
CA ASN A 134 -15.88 6.06 -10.49
C ASN A 134 -17.14 6.94 -10.56
N ASP A 135 -18.14 6.52 -11.35
CA ASP A 135 -19.43 7.21 -11.46
C ASP A 135 -20.19 7.22 -10.13
N GLU A 136 -19.98 6.20 -9.29
CA GLU A 136 -20.53 6.08 -7.94
C GLU A 136 -19.84 6.98 -6.89
N ASP A 137 -18.76 7.67 -7.26
CA ASP A 137 -18.03 8.53 -6.31
C ASP A 137 -18.85 9.78 -5.94
N THR A 138 -19.04 9.99 -4.64
CA THR A 138 -19.58 11.26 -4.13
C THR A 138 -18.66 12.44 -4.51
N PRO A 139 -19.19 13.69 -4.56
CA PRO A 139 -18.38 14.86 -4.92
C PRO A 139 -17.11 15.00 -4.06
N THR A 140 -17.22 14.76 -2.76
CA THR A 140 -16.10 14.81 -1.80
C THR A 140 -15.05 13.73 -2.08
N VAL A 141 -15.50 12.51 -2.41
CA VAL A 141 -14.61 11.39 -2.78
C VAL A 141 -13.85 11.71 -4.06
N ARG A 142 -14.56 12.24 -5.07
CA ARG A 142 -13.96 12.63 -6.35
C ARG A 142 -12.91 13.72 -6.18
N GLU A 143 -13.21 14.74 -5.38
CA GLU A 143 -12.28 15.82 -5.06
C GLU A 143 -11.04 15.30 -4.33
N LEU A 144 -11.23 14.41 -3.34
CA LEU A 144 -10.13 13.83 -2.58
C LEU A 144 -9.23 12.93 -3.44
N LYS A 145 -9.81 12.00 -4.21
CA LYS A 145 -9.08 11.16 -5.16
C LYS A 145 -8.30 12.01 -6.16
N HIS A 146 -8.93 13.05 -6.72
CA HIS A 146 -8.28 13.96 -7.65
C HIS A 146 -7.09 14.68 -7.01
N ALA A 147 -7.26 15.25 -5.81
CA ALA A 147 -6.18 15.95 -5.11
C ALA A 147 -4.99 15.03 -4.79
N ILE A 148 -5.25 13.78 -4.36
CA ILE A 148 -4.20 12.78 -4.09
C ILE A 148 -3.48 12.43 -5.41
N ARG A 149 -4.24 12.12 -6.46
CA ARG A 149 -3.71 11.74 -7.77
C ARG A 149 -2.84 12.86 -8.36
N GLU A 150 -3.32 14.10 -8.36
CA GLU A 150 -2.60 15.26 -8.87
C GLU A 150 -1.29 15.49 -8.14
N ASN A 151 -1.27 15.30 -6.81
CA ASN A 151 -0.05 15.44 -6.02
C ASN A 151 0.96 14.32 -6.35
N LEU A 152 0.49 13.07 -6.40
CA LEU A 152 1.35 11.90 -6.58
C LEU A 152 1.88 11.76 -8.02
N GLN A 153 1.10 12.16 -9.03
CA GLN A 153 1.51 12.09 -10.44
C GLN A 153 2.80 12.86 -10.70
N LYS A 154 2.94 14.05 -10.09
CA LYS A 154 4.08 14.97 -10.22
C LYS A 154 5.34 14.48 -9.48
N ARG A 155 5.23 13.43 -8.66
CA ARG A 155 6.38 12.88 -7.92
C ARG A 155 7.17 11.94 -8.82
N TYR A 156 8.49 11.95 -8.69
CA TYR A 156 9.39 11.13 -9.49
C TYR A 156 9.25 11.41 -11.00
N SER A 157 8.98 12.64 -11.43
CA SER A 157 8.78 12.95 -12.86
C SER A 157 10.08 13.20 -13.64
N ASP A 158 11.22 13.29 -12.95
CA ASP A 158 12.52 13.45 -13.58
C ASP A 158 12.89 12.21 -14.41
N ALA A 159 13.40 12.43 -15.63
CA ALA A 159 13.65 11.36 -16.59
C ALA A 159 14.80 10.43 -16.15
N GLY A 160 15.88 10.99 -15.59
CA GLY A 160 17.01 10.20 -15.09
C GLY A 160 16.63 9.37 -13.86
N LEU A 161 15.87 9.96 -12.94
CA LEU A 161 15.32 9.25 -11.79
C LEU A 161 14.34 8.16 -12.20
N GLN A 162 13.48 8.41 -13.19
CA GLN A 162 12.59 7.38 -13.73
C GLN A 162 13.38 6.21 -14.31
N ASP A 163 14.38 6.45 -15.15
CA ASP A 163 15.22 5.39 -15.71
C ASP A 163 15.88 4.53 -14.61
N PHE A 164 16.48 5.19 -13.61
CA PHE A 164 17.05 4.52 -12.43
C PHE A 164 16.03 3.66 -11.69
N LEU A 165 14.85 4.20 -11.38
CA LEU A 165 13.80 3.47 -10.67
C LEU A 165 13.28 2.27 -11.48
N HIS A 166 13.13 2.42 -12.79
CA HIS A 166 12.72 1.34 -13.68
C HIS A 166 13.75 0.20 -13.70
N LYS A 167 15.05 0.53 -13.77
CA LYS A 167 16.15 -0.43 -13.65
C LYS A 167 16.11 -1.17 -12.31
N CYS A 168 15.96 -0.44 -11.20
CA CYS A 168 15.80 -1.03 -9.87
C CYS A 168 14.58 -1.96 -9.76
N THR A 169 13.44 -1.59 -10.34
CA THR A 169 12.23 -2.43 -10.33
C THR A 169 12.41 -3.66 -11.23
N ALA A 170 13.08 -3.53 -12.39
CA ALA A 170 13.33 -4.65 -13.31
C ALA A 170 14.28 -5.71 -12.71
N LEU A 171 15.27 -5.27 -11.93
CA LEU A 171 16.21 -6.15 -11.22
C LEU A 171 15.57 -6.92 -10.06
N ASP A 172 14.40 -6.49 -9.57
CA ASP A 172 13.68 -7.20 -8.52
C ASP A 172 12.86 -8.35 -9.11
N PRO A 173 13.17 -9.62 -8.78
CA PRO A 173 12.48 -10.78 -9.34
C PRO A 173 10.96 -10.74 -9.11
N ARG A 174 10.51 -10.07 -8.04
CA ARG A 174 9.09 -9.92 -7.72
C ARG A 174 8.37 -9.11 -8.80
N PHE A 175 9.03 -8.16 -9.45
CA PHE A 175 8.40 -7.21 -10.37
C PHE A 175 8.79 -7.42 -11.85
N LYS A 176 9.45 -8.53 -12.20
CA LYS A 176 9.95 -8.84 -13.55
C LYS A 176 8.96 -8.55 -14.69
N THR A 177 7.67 -8.78 -14.46
CA THR A 177 6.61 -8.59 -15.46
C THR A 177 6.27 -7.13 -15.74
N LEU A 178 6.66 -6.18 -14.88
CA LEU A 178 6.47 -4.73 -15.01
C LEU A 178 5.16 -4.34 -15.74
N PRO A 179 3.98 -4.77 -15.26
CA PRO A 179 2.72 -4.68 -16.02
C PRO A 179 2.22 -3.24 -16.25
N HIS A 180 2.92 -2.26 -15.70
CA HIS A 180 2.63 -0.84 -15.82
C HIS A 180 3.39 -0.16 -16.96
N LEU A 181 4.31 -0.88 -17.61
CA LEU A 181 5.12 -0.37 -18.72
C LEU A 181 4.56 -0.88 -20.04
N ASP A 182 4.72 -0.05 -21.07
CA ASP A 182 4.54 -0.47 -22.44
C ASP A 182 5.70 -1.36 -22.92
N CYS A 183 5.45 -2.16 -23.95
CA CYS A 183 6.42 -3.13 -24.48
C CYS A 183 7.76 -2.48 -24.88
N ALA A 184 7.73 -1.27 -25.45
CA ALA A 184 8.94 -0.58 -25.90
C ALA A 184 9.79 -0.08 -24.73
N SER A 185 9.17 0.41 -23.65
CA SER A 185 9.90 0.78 -22.43
C SER A 185 10.44 -0.45 -21.70
N HIS A 186 9.67 -1.53 -21.65
CA HIS A 186 10.12 -2.81 -21.09
C HIS A 186 11.40 -3.30 -21.78
N LEU A 187 11.39 -3.42 -23.11
CA LEU A 187 12.55 -3.86 -23.89
C LEU A 187 13.78 -2.97 -23.66
N ARG A 188 13.63 -1.64 -23.73
CA ARG A 188 14.74 -0.70 -23.50
C ARG A 188 15.40 -0.89 -22.14
N ILE A 189 14.62 -1.06 -21.08
CA ILE A 189 15.17 -1.25 -19.72
C ILE A 189 15.98 -2.55 -19.65
N TYR A 190 15.49 -3.64 -20.22
CA TYR A 190 16.21 -4.92 -20.22
C TYR A 190 17.44 -4.88 -21.12
N GLU A 191 17.39 -4.23 -22.29
CA GLU A 191 18.56 -4.01 -23.14
C GLU A 191 19.64 -3.20 -22.41
N ASP A 192 19.27 -2.09 -21.78
CA ASP A 192 20.18 -1.27 -20.98
C ASP A 192 20.79 -2.00 -19.77
N LEU A 193 20.10 -3.02 -19.22
CA LEU A 193 20.62 -3.83 -18.13
C LEU A 193 21.52 -4.97 -18.61
N ILE A 194 21.18 -5.59 -19.75
CA ILE A 194 21.89 -6.76 -20.29
C ILE A 194 23.15 -6.35 -21.04
N ILE A 195 23.10 -5.28 -21.85
CA ILE A 195 24.21 -4.87 -22.72
C ILE A 195 25.49 -4.55 -21.91
N PRO A 196 25.44 -3.76 -20.83
CA PRO A 196 26.64 -3.48 -20.02
C PRO A 196 27.18 -4.72 -19.31
N GLU A 197 26.31 -5.63 -18.86
CA GLU A 197 26.70 -6.86 -18.15
C GLU A 197 27.35 -7.89 -19.09
N VAL A 198 26.87 -8.00 -20.33
CA VAL A 198 27.46 -8.88 -21.35
C VAL A 198 28.82 -8.36 -21.80
N LEU A 199 28.98 -7.04 -21.89
CA LEU A 199 30.26 -6.41 -22.26
C LEU A 199 31.29 -6.49 -21.12
N SER A 200 30.88 -6.30 -19.87
CA SER A 200 31.77 -6.45 -18.69
C SER A 200 32.10 -7.92 -18.37
N GLY A 201 31.18 -8.85 -18.67
CA GLY A 201 31.41 -10.29 -18.59
C GLY A 201 32.38 -10.81 -19.65
N ALA A 202 32.39 -10.20 -20.85
CA ALA A 202 33.31 -10.55 -21.93
C ALA A 202 34.77 -10.15 -21.64
N GLU A 203 35.00 -9.09 -20.86
CA GLU A 203 36.36 -8.68 -20.45
C GLU A 203 36.98 -9.57 -19.35
N ASN A 204 36.17 -10.38 -18.65
CA ASN A 204 36.63 -11.24 -17.56
C ASN A 204 36.88 -12.71 -17.96
N VAL A 205 36.79 -13.07 -19.25
CA VAL A 205 36.92 -14.47 -19.73
C VAL A 205 38.32 -14.83 -20.25
N GLU A 206 39.21 -13.87 -20.50
CA GLU A 206 40.59 -14.15 -20.93
C GLU A 206 41.60 -14.16 -19.77
N THR A 207 41.46 -15.09 -18.82
CA THR A 207 42.59 -15.74 -18.12
C THR A 207 42.09 -16.72 -17.06
N THR A 208 41.74 -17.93 -17.46
CA THR A 208 42.03 -19.11 -16.62
C THR A 208 42.15 -20.35 -17.50
N GLU A 209 43.38 -20.70 -17.84
CA GLU A 209 43.72 -21.96 -18.47
C GLU A 209 43.37 -23.15 -17.56
N ALA A 210 42.87 -24.19 -18.22
CA ALA A 210 42.38 -25.43 -17.65
C ALA A 210 43.48 -26.43 -17.27
N SER A 211 43.22 -27.27 -16.26
CA SER A 211 43.61 -28.70 -16.26
C SER A 211 43.03 -29.47 -15.06
N PRO A 212 42.93 -30.82 -15.09
CA PRO A 212 41.62 -31.46 -15.22
C PRO A 212 41.29 -32.53 -14.14
N ALA A 213 40.01 -32.90 -14.16
CA ALA A 213 39.40 -34.19 -13.79
C ALA A 213 39.56 -34.75 -12.36
N THR A 214 38.45 -35.18 -11.75
CA THR A 214 38.22 -36.60 -11.39
C THR A 214 36.73 -36.87 -11.12
N THR A 215 36.21 -37.82 -11.89
CA THR A 215 34.96 -38.57 -11.77
C THR A 215 34.72 -39.14 -10.36
N SER A 216 33.49 -39.07 -9.83
CA SER A 216 32.88 -40.21 -9.10
C SER A 216 31.35 -40.10 -8.94
N GLN A 217 30.73 -41.09 -9.57
CA GLN A 217 29.42 -41.73 -9.47
C GLN A 217 28.37 -41.33 -8.42
N ALA A 218 27.13 -41.46 -8.89
CA ALA A 218 25.85 -41.42 -8.18
C ALA A 218 25.64 -42.59 -7.20
N THR A 219 24.81 -42.38 -6.17
CA THR A 219 23.97 -43.44 -5.57
C THR A 219 22.71 -42.82 -4.96
N SER A 220 21.60 -43.53 -5.11
CA SER A 220 20.20 -43.16 -4.87
C SER A 220 19.60 -43.73 -3.57
N LEU A 221 18.73 -42.93 -2.91
CA LEU A 221 17.47 -43.26 -2.18
C LEU A 221 17.56 -44.16 -0.89
N PRO A 222 16.58 -44.12 0.07
CA PRO A 222 15.15 -43.88 -0.12
C PRO A 222 14.41 -43.00 0.93
N ALA A 223 13.11 -42.82 0.67
CA ALA A 223 12.10 -42.01 1.34
C ALA A 223 11.62 -42.54 2.72
N THR A 224 11.14 -41.61 3.56
CA THR A 224 10.08 -41.87 4.56
C THR A 224 9.25 -40.61 4.81
N ALA A 225 8.01 -40.82 5.23
CA ALA A 225 6.83 -39.97 5.07
C ALA A 225 6.56 -38.94 6.19
N GLU A 226 5.52 -38.12 5.96
CA GLU A 226 4.65 -37.40 6.91
C GLU A 226 5.15 -36.10 7.57
N SER A 227 4.69 -34.93 7.09
CA SER A 227 3.40 -34.32 7.44
C SER A 227 3.29 -32.94 6.76
N ALA A 228 2.12 -32.60 6.23
CA ALA A 228 1.89 -31.32 5.56
C ALA A 228 1.72 -30.18 6.58
N PRO A 229 2.44 -29.06 6.47
CA PRO A 229 2.17 -27.89 7.29
C PRO A 229 0.91 -27.15 6.77
N PRO A 230 0.15 -26.45 7.63
CA PRO A 230 -1.03 -25.70 7.24
C PRO A 230 -0.65 -24.58 6.25
N PRO A 231 -1.59 -24.10 5.41
CA PRO A 231 -1.29 -23.12 4.38
C PRO A 231 -0.75 -21.82 5.02
N PRO A 232 0.32 -21.23 4.48
CA PRO A 232 0.87 -20.00 5.02
C PRO A 232 -0.15 -18.87 4.90
N LYS A 233 -0.33 -18.11 5.98
CA LYS A 233 -1.03 -16.82 5.94
C LYS A 233 -0.29 -15.95 4.93
N ARG A 234 -0.99 -15.47 3.90
CA ARG A 234 -0.41 -14.61 2.86
C ARG A 234 0.25 -13.40 3.52
N SER A 235 1.46 -13.07 3.08
CA SER A 235 2.14 -11.86 3.55
C SER A 235 1.34 -10.63 3.11
N ALA A 236 1.30 -9.57 3.92
CA ALA A 236 0.65 -8.29 3.55
C ALA A 236 1.16 -7.75 2.20
N MET A 237 2.40 -8.10 1.85
CA MET A 237 3.00 -7.87 0.53
C MET A 237 2.28 -8.64 -0.57
N GLU A 238 2.05 -9.95 -0.40
CA GLU A 238 1.38 -10.78 -1.39
C GLU A 238 -0.07 -10.36 -1.63
N GLU A 239 -0.80 -9.95 -0.59
CA GLU A 239 -2.16 -9.43 -0.76
C GLU A 239 -2.16 -8.14 -1.58
N LEU A 240 -1.27 -7.21 -1.26
CA LEU A 240 -1.18 -5.90 -1.92
C LEU A 240 -0.73 -6.00 -3.38
N PHE A 241 0.23 -6.88 -3.68
CA PHE A 241 0.73 -7.06 -5.04
C PHE A 241 -0.04 -8.11 -5.84
N SER A 242 -0.96 -8.88 -5.24
CA SER A 242 -1.78 -9.84 -5.96
C SER A 242 -2.52 -9.27 -7.18
N PRO A 243 -3.06 -8.03 -7.17
CA PRO A 243 -3.70 -7.44 -8.35
C PRO A 243 -2.70 -7.02 -9.44
N LEU A 244 -1.44 -6.77 -9.08
CA LEU A 244 -0.38 -6.43 -10.03
C LEU A 244 0.12 -7.68 -10.76
N PHE A 245 0.20 -8.82 -10.07
CA PHE A 245 0.73 -10.07 -10.66
C PHE A 245 -0.30 -10.93 -11.40
N LYS A 246 -1.60 -10.75 -11.13
CA LYS A 246 -2.66 -11.59 -11.72
C LYS A 246 -2.96 -11.36 -13.20
N ARG A 247 -2.37 -10.35 -13.84
CA ARG A 247 -2.61 -10.05 -15.28
C ARG A 247 -1.53 -10.64 -16.19
N GLY A 248 -1.19 -11.91 -15.95
CA GLY A 248 -0.30 -12.71 -16.81
C GLY A 248 -0.87 -14.07 -17.25
N GLN A 249 -2.11 -14.39 -16.85
CA GLN A 249 -2.81 -15.63 -17.23
C GLN A 249 -4.10 -15.29 -17.97
N SER A 250 -3.99 -14.63 -19.12
CA SER A 250 -5.07 -14.59 -20.12
C SER A 250 -4.46 -14.35 -21.49
N ASN A 251 -4.39 -15.43 -22.27
CA ASN A 251 -4.10 -15.51 -23.70
C ASN A 251 -2.74 -14.98 -24.17
N GLN A 252 -1.72 -15.84 -24.12
CA GLN A 252 -0.61 -15.78 -25.04
C GLN A 252 -0.94 -16.73 -26.21
N PRO A 253 -1.18 -16.26 -27.44
CA PRO A 253 -1.24 -17.16 -28.59
C PRO A 253 0.16 -17.75 -28.81
N ASP A 254 0.19 -19.06 -28.96
CA ASP A 254 1.38 -19.90 -29.11
C ASP A 254 2.28 -19.41 -30.26
N LEU A 255 3.45 -18.86 -29.92
CA LEU A 255 4.44 -18.36 -30.90
C LEU A 255 5.15 -19.51 -31.67
N LYS A 256 4.67 -20.75 -31.54
CA LYS A 256 5.16 -21.92 -32.27
C LYS A 256 4.41 -22.22 -33.56
N GLN A 257 3.29 -21.55 -33.83
CA GLN A 257 2.46 -21.85 -35.03
C GLN A 257 2.78 -20.99 -36.26
N GLN A 258 3.59 -19.91 -36.16
CA GLN A 258 3.89 -19.01 -37.29
C GLN A 258 5.22 -19.28 -38.02
N LEU A 259 5.92 -20.36 -37.70
CA LEU A 259 7.19 -20.74 -38.38
C LEU A 259 7.06 -22.00 -39.25
N LYS A 260 5.85 -22.45 -39.56
CA LYS A 260 5.62 -23.60 -40.45
C LYS A 260 5.08 -23.28 -41.84
N ASP A 261 4.77 -22.01 -42.14
CA ASP A 261 4.31 -21.56 -43.45
C ASP A 261 5.20 -20.47 -44.06
N LYS A 262 6.50 -20.78 -44.19
CA LYS A 262 7.40 -20.09 -45.13
C LYS A 262 8.28 -21.10 -45.85
#